data_AF-A0ABD0BXV0-F1
#
_entry.id   AF-A0ABD0BXV0-F1
#
_cell.length_a   1.000
_cell.length_b   1.000
_cell.length_c   1.000
_cell.angle_alpha   90.00
_cell.angle_beta   90.00
_cell.angle_gamma   90.00
#
_symmetry.space_group_name_H-M   'P 1'
#
loop_
_entity.id
_entity.type
_entity.pdbx_description
1 polymer ?
#
loop_
_entity_poly.entity_id
_entity_poly.type
_entity_poly.pdbx_seq_one_letter_code
_entity_poly.pdbx_strand_id
1 'polypeptide(L)'
;MKLFEMEGFLRGKCIPRDLKVNETNAEYLVRKFAEADAMCAALAAEKEKFAVESAATKIAIAYLKSGRHDFTLNTPATDAFLAEVRAQGVEMFADSLLCPDLDDTIREFADELRKGVQS
;
A
#
# COMPACT_ATOMS: atom_id res chain seq x y z
N MET A 1 7.04 -25.29 6.65
CA MET A 1 7.86 -26.30 7.36
C MET A 1 9.32 -25.95 7.13
N LYS A 2 10.19 -26.04 8.15
CA LYS A 2 11.62 -25.80 7.95
C LYS A 2 12.27 -27.01 7.27
N LEU A 3 13.39 -26.80 6.57
CA LEU A 3 14.04 -27.83 5.73
C LEU A 3 14.40 -29.10 6.54
N PHE A 4 14.89 -28.95 7.77
CA PHE A 4 15.22 -30.07 8.65
C PHE A 4 13.99 -30.88 9.13
N GLU A 5 12.84 -30.22 9.31
CA GLU A 5 11.58 -30.90 9.69
C GLU A 5 11.05 -31.71 8.51
N MET A 6 11.18 -31.18 7.28
CA MET A 6 10.82 -31.90 6.06
C MET A 6 11.69 -33.15 5.89
N GLU A 7 13.00 -33.02 6.05
CA GLU A 7 13.92 -34.15 5.94
C GLU A 7 13.63 -35.23 7.00
N GLY A 8 13.40 -34.80 8.25
CA GLY A 8 13.05 -35.71 9.34
C GLY A 8 11.74 -36.45 9.07
N PHE A 9 10.72 -35.78 8.54
CA PHE A 9 9.44 -36.40 8.21
C PHE A 9 9.57 -37.40 7.07
N LEU A 10 10.24 -37.01 5.98
CA LEU A 10 10.45 -37.88 4.82
C LEU A 10 11.30 -39.11 5.12
N ARG A 11 12.19 -39.02 6.11
CA ARG A 11 13.01 -40.15 6.59
C ARG A 11 12.36 -40.95 7.73
N GLY A 12 11.14 -40.59 8.17
CA GLY A 12 10.46 -41.25 9.28
C GLY A 12 11.10 -41.01 10.66
N LYS A 13 11.94 -39.98 10.79
CA LYS A 13 12.62 -39.60 12.04
C LYS A 13 11.84 -38.59 12.88
N CYS A 14 10.85 -37.90 12.32
CA CYS A 14 9.98 -36.99 13.06
C CYS A 14 8.56 -36.96 12.51
N ILE A 15 7.61 -36.50 13.33
CA ILE A 15 6.21 -36.29 12.97
C ILE A 15 5.96 -34.77 12.91
N PRO A 16 5.36 -34.23 11.83
CA PRO A 16 5.04 -32.81 11.74
C PRO A 16 4.08 -32.41 12.84
N ARG A 17 4.36 -31.26 13.48
CA ARG A 17 3.54 -30.74 14.60
C ARG A 17 2.08 -30.50 14.21
N ASP A 18 1.84 -30.15 12.95
CA ASP A 18 0.52 -29.79 12.43
C ASP A 18 -0.15 -30.94 11.65
N LEU A 19 0.32 -32.18 11.86
CA LEU A 19 -0.37 -33.38 11.39
C LEU A 19 -1.67 -33.56 12.17
N LYS A 20 -2.80 -33.68 11.48
CA LYS A 20 -4.11 -33.82 12.12
C LYS A 20 -4.32 -35.26 12.62
N VAL A 21 -5.16 -35.41 13.64
CA VAL A 21 -5.59 -36.74 14.10
C VAL A 21 -6.34 -37.43 12.96
N ASN A 22 -6.00 -38.69 12.70
CA ASN A 22 -6.52 -39.51 11.59
C ASN A 22 -6.17 -39.01 10.18
N GLU A 23 -5.23 -38.08 10.03
CA GLU A 23 -4.68 -37.69 8.73
C GLU A 23 -3.48 -38.59 8.40
N THR A 24 -3.54 -39.27 7.26
CA THR A 24 -2.42 -40.06 6.75
C THR A 24 -1.28 -39.15 6.27
N ASN A 25 -0.05 -39.66 6.21
CA ASN A 25 1.09 -38.91 5.70
C ASN A 25 0.87 -38.43 4.24
N ALA A 26 0.14 -39.21 3.44
CA ALA A 26 -0.20 -38.83 2.07
C ALA A 26 -1.19 -37.66 2.04
N GLU A 27 -2.26 -37.71 2.84
CA GLU A 27 -3.22 -36.60 2.95
C GLU A 27 -2.55 -35.33 3.47
N TYR A 28 -1.67 -35.46 4.45
CA TYR A 28 -0.87 -34.35 4.96
C TYR A 28 -0.04 -33.68 3.87
N LEU A 29 0.68 -34.47 3.07
CA LEU A 29 1.50 -33.95 1.97
C LEU A 29 0.65 -33.28 0.90
N VAL A 30 -0.46 -33.91 0.48
CA VAL A 30 -1.39 -33.33 -0.50
C VAL A 30 -1.92 -31.98 -0.01
N ARG A 31 -2.32 -31.89 1.27
CA ARG A 31 -2.75 -30.62 1.86
C ARG A 31 -1.63 -29.58 1.84
N LYS A 32 -0.40 -29.95 2.20
CA LYS A 32 0.73 -29.02 2.21
C LYS A 32 1.14 -28.52 0.83
N PHE A 33 1.07 -29.38 -0.18
CA PHE A 33 1.31 -28.96 -1.56
C PHE A 33 0.19 -28.05 -2.06
N ALA A 34 -1.08 -28.36 -1.76
CA ALA A 34 -2.19 -27.47 -2.10
C ALA A 34 -2.09 -26.10 -1.42
N GLU A 35 -1.68 -26.04 -0.14
CA GLU A 35 -1.39 -24.80 0.57
C GLU A 35 -0.27 -24.01 -0.13
N ALA A 36 0.81 -24.67 -0.55
CA ALA A 36 1.93 -24.03 -1.25
C ALA A 36 1.52 -23.52 -2.64
N ASP A 37 0.77 -24.31 -3.42
CA ASP A 37 0.26 -23.91 -4.73
C ASP A 37 -0.69 -22.71 -4.61
N ALA A 38 -1.54 -22.67 -3.58
CA ALA A 38 -2.39 -21.53 -3.30
C ALA A 38 -1.57 -20.26 -2.95
N MET A 39 -0.50 -20.40 -2.16
CA MET A 39 0.42 -19.29 -1.88
C MET A 39 1.12 -18.80 -3.15
N CYS A 40 1.58 -19.71 -4.02
CA CYS A 40 2.19 -19.36 -5.29
C CYS A 40 1.21 -18.65 -6.23
N ALA A 41 -0.03 -19.11 -6.31
CA ALA A 41 -1.08 -18.47 -7.11
C ALA A 41 -1.43 -17.07 -6.58
N ALA A 42 -1.54 -16.90 -5.26
CA ALA A 42 -1.77 -15.60 -4.64
C ALA A 42 -0.60 -14.63 -4.90
N LEU A 43 0.65 -15.09 -4.78
CA LEU A 43 1.82 -14.28 -5.05
C LEU A 43 1.93 -13.88 -6.52
N ALA A 44 1.53 -14.77 -7.45
CA ALA A 44 1.46 -14.45 -8.87
C ALA A 44 0.43 -13.35 -9.14
N ALA A 45 -0.75 -13.41 -8.52
CA ALA A 45 -1.77 -12.37 -8.66
C ALA A 45 -1.31 -11.01 -8.12
N GLU A 46 -0.68 -10.99 -6.94
CA GLU A 46 -0.09 -9.77 -6.35
C GLU A 46 1.01 -9.18 -7.25
N LYS A 47 1.89 -10.03 -7.81
CA LYS A 47 2.94 -9.60 -8.74
C LYS A 47 2.36 -8.93 -9.98
N GLU A 48 1.28 -9.47 -10.56
CA GLU A 48 0.64 -8.86 -11.73
C GLU A 48 0.02 -7.49 -11.40
N LYS A 49 -0.62 -7.35 -10.22
CA LYS A 49 -1.12 -6.05 -9.74
C LYS A 49 0.01 -5.03 -9.58
N PHE A 50 1.10 -5.42 -8.92
CA PHE A 50 2.27 -4.56 -8.73
C PHE A 50 2.93 -4.17 -10.07
N ALA A 51 2.95 -5.07 -11.06
CA ALA A 51 3.49 -4.78 -12.38
C ALA A 51 2.69 -3.68 -13.10
N VAL A 52 1.35 -3.70 -13.00
CA VAL A 52 0.47 -2.67 -13.56
C VAL A 52 0.69 -1.32 -12.86
N GLU A 53 0.75 -1.30 -11.53
CA GLU A 53 1.03 -0.08 -10.76
C GLU A 53 2.41 0.51 -11.11
N SER A 54 3.44 -0.33 -11.17
CA SER A 54 4.80 0.09 -11.57
C SER A 54 4.86 0.65 -12.98
N ALA A 55 4.09 0.08 -13.92
CA ALA A 55 4.00 0.59 -15.28
C ALA A 55 3.38 2.00 -15.30
N ALA A 56 2.31 2.24 -14.55
CA ALA A 56 1.70 3.56 -14.42
C ALA A 56 2.68 4.60 -13.85
N THR A 57 3.44 4.26 -12.80
CA THR A 57 4.47 5.15 -12.24
C THR A 57 5.59 5.46 -13.24
N LYS A 58 6.05 4.46 -14.02
CA LYS A 58 7.07 4.68 -15.05
C LYS A 58 6.59 5.65 -16.13
N ILE A 59 5.34 5.51 -16.57
CA ILE A 59 4.72 6.43 -17.54
C ILE A 59 4.65 7.84 -16.94
N ALA A 60 4.18 7.98 -15.71
CA ALA A 60 4.11 9.27 -15.01
C ALA A 60 5.46 9.98 -14.94
N ILE A 61 6.52 9.27 -14.54
CA ILE A 61 7.88 9.81 -14.45
C ILE A 61 8.38 10.23 -15.84
N ALA A 62 8.11 9.43 -16.88
CA ALA A 62 8.50 9.78 -18.25
C ALA A 62 7.78 11.04 -18.75
N TYR A 63 6.48 11.18 -18.46
CA TYR A 63 5.70 12.39 -18.76
C TYR A 63 6.27 13.63 -18.06
N LEU A 64 6.53 13.55 -16.75
CA LEU A 64 7.14 14.64 -15.99
C LEU A 64 8.53 15.02 -16.51
N LYS A 65 9.37 14.04 -16.84
CA LYS A 65 10.69 14.27 -17.43
C LYS A 65 10.63 14.93 -18.82
N SER A 66 9.52 14.76 -19.54
CA SER A 66 9.31 15.42 -20.84
C SER A 66 8.92 16.90 -20.72
N GLY A 67 8.83 17.45 -19.51
CA GLY A 67 8.41 18.83 -19.25
C GLY A 67 6.90 19.03 -19.32
N ARG A 68 6.12 17.94 -19.33
CA ARG A 68 4.66 17.97 -19.27
C ARG A 68 4.20 17.80 -17.82
N HIS A 69 3.44 18.77 -17.35
CA HIS A 69 2.92 18.84 -15.97
C HIS A 69 1.39 18.76 -15.91
N ASP A 70 0.74 18.45 -17.03
CA ASP A 70 -0.70 18.23 -17.15
C ASP A 70 -1.12 16.80 -16.78
N PHE A 71 -0.17 15.96 -16.37
CA PHE A 71 -0.44 14.60 -15.93
C PHE A 71 -0.80 14.57 -14.44
N THR A 72 -2.04 14.21 -14.14
CA THR A 72 -2.54 14.05 -12.77
C THR A 72 -2.66 12.57 -12.41
N LEU A 73 -2.04 12.16 -11.30
CA LEU A 73 -2.30 10.88 -10.66
C LEU A 73 -3.29 11.10 -9.52
N ASN A 74 -4.45 10.45 -9.59
CA ASN A 74 -5.40 10.45 -8.49
C ASN A 74 -4.87 9.54 -7.38
N THR A 75 -4.26 10.16 -6.37
CA THR A 75 -3.70 9.47 -5.20
C THR A 75 -4.23 10.16 -3.95
N PRO A 76 -5.34 9.66 -3.37
CA PRO A 76 -6.04 10.34 -2.28
C PRO A 76 -5.14 10.74 -1.10
N ALA A 77 -4.13 9.92 -0.78
CA ALA A 77 -3.15 10.22 0.26
C ALA A 77 -2.23 11.40 -0.10
N THR A 78 -1.79 11.49 -1.36
CA THR A 78 -1.01 12.63 -1.85
C THR A 78 -1.87 13.88 -1.95
N ASP A 79 -3.12 13.76 -2.39
CA ASP A 79 -4.04 14.90 -2.48
C ASP A 79 -4.35 15.46 -1.09
N ALA A 80 -4.58 14.60 -0.10
CA ALA A 80 -4.75 14.99 1.30
C ALA A 80 -3.47 15.64 1.87
N PHE A 81 -2.29 15.10 1.57
CA PHE A 81 -1.01 15.70 1.95
C PHE A 81 -0.83 17.10 1.32
N LEU A 82 -1.10 17.24 0.03
CA LEU A 82 -1.00 18.53 -0.66
C LEU A 82 -2.01 19.56 -0.15
N ALA A 83 -3.22 19.12 0.20
CA ALA A 83 -4.22 19.94 0.87
C ALA A 83 -3.71 20.47 2.22
N GLU A 84 -3.12 19.60 3.03
CA GLU A 84 -2.51 19.99 4.31
C GLU A 84 -1.34 20.97 4.13
N VAL A 85 -0.44 20.73 3.17
CA VAL A 85 0.66 21.65 2.87
C VAL A 85 0.14 23.03 2.44
N ARG A 86 -0.92 23.08 1.63
CA ARG A 86 -1.56 24.36 1.25
C ARG A 86 -2.19 25.05 2.46
N ALA A 87 -2.89 24.31 3.34
CA ALA A 87 -3.49 24.83 4.55
C ALA A 87 -2.43 25.44 5.49
N GLN A 88 -1.31 24.75 5.70
CA GLN A 88 -0.19 25.26 6.50
C GLN A 88 0.40 26.55 5.92
N GLY A 89 0.54 26.63 4.59
CA GLY A 89 1.00 27.86 3.94
C GLY A 89 0.06 29.05 4.16
N VAL A 90 -1.25 28.80 4.20
CA VAL A 90 -2.28 29.80 4.50
C VAL A 90 -2.22 30.25 5.96
N GLU A 91 -2.03 29.32 6.89
CA GLU A 91 -1.87 29.64 8.33
C GLU A 91 -0.61 30.47 8.59
N MET A 92 0.51 30.10 7.96
CA MET A 92 1.74 30.89 8.04
C MET A 92 1.55 32.31 7.48
N PHE A 93 0.73 32.46 6.45
CA PHE A 93 0.39 33.78 5.91
C PHE A 93 -0.47 34.60 6.87
N ALA A 94 -1.43 33.98 7.57
CA ALA A 94 -2.22 34.63 8.62
C ALA A 94 -1.31 35.20 9.72
N ASP A 95 -0.39 34.37 10.23
CA ASP A 95 0.54 34.75 11.29
C ASP A 95 1.46 35.92 10.86
N SER A 96 1.81 35.99 9.58
CA SER A 96 2.63 37.07 9.03
C SER A 96 1.90 38.41 8.88
N LEU A 97 0.57 38.40 8.71
CA LEU A 97 -0.20 39.63 8.46
C LEU A 97 -0.40 40.48 9.72
N LEU A 98 -0.34 39.87 10.91
CA LEU A 98 -0.62 40.54 12.20
C LEU A 98 -1.94 41.34 12.16
N CYS A 99 -2.93 40.85 11.41
CA CYS A 99 -4.22 41.50 11.19
C CYS A 99 -5.33 40.67 11.84
N PRO A 100 -5.78 41.00 13.06
CA PRO A 100 -6.74 40.21 13.81
C PRO A 100 -8.10 40.10 13.11
N ASP A 101 -8.50 41.14 12.37
CA ASP A 101 -9.82 41.21 11.72
C ASP A 101 -10.00 40.20 10.59
N LEU A 102 -8.90 39.68 10.02
CA LEU A 102 -8.90 38.73 8.91
C LEU A 102 -8.37 37.34 9.30
N ASP A 103 -7.84 37.22 10.52
CA ASP A 103 -7.16 36.04 11.04
C ASP A 103 -8.08 34.80 11.07
N ASP A 104 -9.29 34.97 11.61
CA ASP A 104 -10.30 33.90 11.66
C ASP A 104 -10.72 33.44 10.26
N THR A 105 -10.96 34.38 9.33
CA THR A 105 -11.36 34.07 7.95
C THR A 105 -10.26 33.32 7.18
N ILE A 106 -8.99 33.66 7.40
CA ILE A 106 -7.86 32.98 6.75
C ILE A 106 -7.70 31.56 7.30
N ARG A 107 -7.87 31.37 8.61
CA ARG A 107 -7.80 30.03 9.21
C ARG A 107 -8.99 29.15 8.83
N GLU A 108 -10.19 29.72 8.69
CA GLU A 108 -11.35 29.01 8.12
C GLU A 108 -11.06 28.51 6.69
N PHE A 109 -10.42 29.33 5.85
CA PHE A 109 -10.01 28.91 4.51
C PHE A 109 -8.96 27.77 4.54
N ALA A 110 -8.03 27.79 5.50
CA ALA A 110 -7.09 26.67 5.69
C ALA A 110 -7.82 25.36 6.04
N ASP A 111 -8.87 25.42 6.86
CA ASP A 111 -9.70 24.26 7.18
C ASP A 111 -10.53 23.76 5.99
N GLU A 112 -10.99 24.65 5.11
CA GLU A 112 -11.62 24.27 3.86
C GLU A 112 -10.65 23.54 2.93
N LEU A 113 -9.39 23.99 2.85
CA LEU A 113 -8.36 23.31 2.07
C LEU A 113 -8.14 21.87 2.55
N ARG A 114 -8.15 21.62 3.88
CA ARG A 114 -8.04 20.28 4.48
C ARG A 114 -9.22 19.36 4.14
N LYS A 115 -10.42 19.91 4.02
CA LYS A 115 -11.63 19.15 3.63
C LYS A 115 -11.61 18.76 2.14
N GLY A 116 -10.75 19.41 1.35
CA GLY A 116 -10.62 19.21 -0.08
C GLY A 116 -11.76 19.83 -0.87
N VAL A 117 -11.54 20.08 -2.17
CA VAL A 117 -12.61 20.47 -3.09
C VAL A 117 -13.42 19.21 -3.41
N GLN A 118 -14.62 19.10 -2.85
CA GLN A 118 -15.62 18.14 -3.34
C GLN A 118 -16.15 18.67 -4.69
N SER A 119 -15.44 18.42 -5.79
CA SER A 119 -15.96 18.58 -7.16
C SER A 119 -16.33 17.23 -7.75
#